data_AF-A0A5M3Q5P8-F1
#
_entry.id   AF-A0A5M3Q5P8-F1
#
_cell.length_a   1.000
_cell.length_b   1.000
_cell.length_c   1.000
_cell.angle_alpha   90.00
_cell.angle_beta   90.00
_cell.angle_gamma   90.00
#
_symmetry.space_group_name_H-M   'P 1'
#
loop_
_entity.id
_entity.type
_entity.pdbx_description
1 polymer ?
#
loop_
_entity_poly.entity_id
_entity_poly.type
_entity_poly.pdbx_seq_one_letter_code
_entity_poly.pdbx_strand_id
1 'polypeptide(L)'
;MCSYKKRNDAAVKDNGWTTPSYCTPFKTPMPENVTHGGGYVRFLKAQTEQRLSDVEVQKVIEAIESGRLAATFRNHRKHVAHVRGITARKSGEPRCPKCQGEMVKRTVKRGENIGKEFFGCKAFPKCRGIFGASLLQ
;
A
#
# COMPACT_ATOMS: atom_id res chain seq x y z
N MET A 1 -9.52 11.06 -11.75
CA MET A 1 -8.18 10.52 -11.41
C MET A 1 -7.35 10.46 -12.68
N CYS A 2 -6.10 10.92 -12.66
CA CYS A 2 -5.19 10.73 -13.79
C CYS A 2 -4.74 9.28 -13.83
N SER A 3 -5.01 8.55 -14.91
CA SER A 3 -4.63 7.15 -15.08
C SER A 3 -3.72 7.02 -16.30
N TYR A 4 -2.45 6.70 -16.06
CA TYR A 4 -1.46 6.47 -17.11
C TYR A 4 -1.62 5.04 -17.65
N LYS A 5 -1.78 4.90 -18.97
CA LYS A 5 -1.90 3.60 -19.64
C LYS A 5 -0.73 3.38 -20.59
N LYS A 6 -0.14 2.18 -20.54
CA LYS A 6 0.86 1.73 -21.50
C LYS A 6 0.12 1.24 -22.75
N ARG A 7 0.30 1.90 -23.91
CA ARG A 7 -0.30 1.49 -25.19
C ARG A 7 0.72 0.69 -26.00
N ASN A 8 0.30 -0.45 -26.57
CA ASN A 8 1.13 -1.30 -27.44
C ASN A 8 1.04 -0.88 -28.92
N ASP A 9 0.80 0.41 -29.19
CA ASP A 9 0.69 0.91 -30.56
C ASP A 9 2.09 1.25 -31.10
N ALA A 10 2.38 0.83 -32.34
CA ALA A 10 3.69 0.96 -33.00
C ALA A 10 4.16 2.41 -33.24
N ALA A 11 3.43 3.42 -32.74
CA ALA A 11 3.68 4.84 -32.96
C ALA A 11 4.00 5.63 -31.67
N VAL A 12 4.45 4.96 -30.60
CA VAL A 12 4.83 5.64 -29.34
C VAL A 12 6.36 5.77 -29.26
N LYS A 13 6.88 6.97 -29.47
CA LYS A 13 8.33 7.26 -29.48
C LYS A 13 8.98 7.35 -28.09
N ASP A 14 8.20 7.26 -27.00
CA ASP A 14 8.71 7.31 -25.62
C ASP A 14 8.17 6.13 -24.78
N ASN A 15 8.96 5.06 -24.64
CA ASN A 15 8.78 3.92 -23.72
C ASN A 15 7.37 3.25 -23.62
N GLY A 16 6.46 3.52 -24.56
CA GLY A 16 5.09 2.98 -24.62
C GLY A 16 4.08 3.63 -23.65
N TRP A 17 4.42 4.71 -22.94
CA TRP A 17 3.54 5.36 -21.97
C TRP A 17 2.90 6.62 -22.55
N THR A 18 1.58 6.72 -22.48
CA THR A 18 0.88 7.90 -23.01
C THR A 18 0.20 8.69 -21.90
N THR A 19 0.45 9.99 -21.89
CA THR A 19 -0.16 10.96 -20.96
C THR A 19 -1.51 11.42 -21.55
N PRO A 20 -2.62 11.32 -20.80
CA PRO A 20 -3.88 11.95 -21.22
C PRO A 20 -3.71 13.46 -21.38
N SER A 21 -4.40 14.07 -22.35
CA SER A 21 -4.27 15.51 -22.69
C SER A 21 -4.56 16.47 -21.53
N TYR A 22 -5.30 16.01 -20.52
CA TYR A 22 -5.65 16.77 -19.32
C TYR A 22 -4.68 16.52 -18.13
N CYS A 23 -3.58 15.78 -18.33
CA CYS A 23 -2.56 15.54 -17.32
C CYS A 23 -1.23 16.18 -17.72
N THR A 24 -0.52 16.74 -16.75
CA THR A 24 0.87 17.16 -16.93
C THR A 24 1.76 15.93 -17.12
N PRO A 25 2.73 15.95 -18.06
CA PRO A 25 3.66 14.84 -18.24
C PRO A 25 4.53 14.65 -16.98
N PHE A 26 5.02 13.43 -16.77
CA PHE A 26 6.03 13.19 -15.74
C PHE A 26 7.27 14.03 -16.05
N LYS A 27 7.94 14.52 -14.99
CA LYS A 27 9.19 15.27 -15.11
C LYS A 27 10.33 14.42 -15.71
N THR A 28 10.21 13.10 -15.65
CA THR A 28 11.15 12.13 -16.21
C THR A 28 10.38 11.07 -16.99
N PRO A 29 10.98 10.48 -18.04
CA PRO A 29 10.39 9.30 -18.67
C PRO A 29 10.27 8.18 -17.63
N MET A 30 9.25 7.33 -17.80
CA MET A 30 9.07 6.17 -16.94
C MET A 30 10.24 5.20 -17.16
N PRO A 31 10.91 4.73 -16.09
CA PRO A 31 12.04 3.82 -16.21
C PRO A 31 11.59 2.42 -16.61
N GLU A 32 12.50 1.63 -17.18
CA GLU A 32 12.20 0.33 -17.79
C GLU A 32 11.64 -0.71 -16.81
N ASN A 33 11.97 -0.60 -15.52
CA ASN A 33 11.49 -1.48 -14.46
C ASN A 33 10.00 -1.29 -14.15
N VAL A 34 9.38 -0.20 -14.64
CA VAL A 34 7.93 0.01 -14.52
C VAL A 34 7.24 -0.54 -15.77
N THR A 35 6.70 -1.73 -15.60
CA THR A 35 6.05 -2.51 -16.67
C THR A 35 4.56 -2.69 -16.38
N HIS A 36 3.79 -3.12 -17.38
CA HIS A 36 2.36 -3.40 -17.25
C HIS A 36 2.10 -4.88 -17.57
N GLY A 37 1.23 -5.53 -16.78
CA GLY A 37 0.96 -6.97 -16.91
C GLY A 37 2.24 -7.80 -16.76
N GLY A 38 2.42 -8.82 -17.61
CA GLY A 38 3.59 -9.71 -17.59
C GLY A 38 4.92 -9.11 -18.10
N GLY A 39 4.96 -7.82 -18.43
CA GLY A 39 6.16 -7.17 -18.98
C GLY A 39 7.39 -7.23 -18.06
N TYR A 40 7.19 -7.38 -16.75
CA TYR A 40 8.27 -7.50 -15.77
C TYR A 40 9.14 -8.74 -16.00
N VAL A 41 8.59 -9.82 -16.57
CA VAL A 41 9.36 -11.06 -16.83
C VAL A 41 10.49 -10.79 -17.82
N ARG A 42 10.25 -9.97 -18.86
CA ARG A 42 11.28 -9.56 -19.82
C ARG A 42 12.35 -8.71 -19.14
N PHE A 43 11.92 -7.76 -18.31
CA PHE A 43 12.84 -6.90 -17.56
C PHE A 43 13.74 -7.71 -16.62
N LEU A 44 13.17 -8.65 -15.85
CA LEU A 44 13.93 -9.51 -14.95
C LEU A 44 14.92 -10.42 -15.70
N LYS A 45 14.48 -11.03 -16.81
CA LYS A 45 15.36 -11.89 -17.63
C LYS A 45 16.48 -11.14 -18.34
N ALA A 46 16.31 -9.84 -18.58
CA ALA A 46 17.34 -9.00 -19.19
C ALA A 46 18.46 -8.63 -18.21
N GLN A 47 18.25 -8.78 -16.90
CA GLN A 47 19.27 -8.51 -15.89
C GLN A 47 20.24 -9.70 -15.79
N THR A 48 21.37 -9.61 -16.49
CA THR A 48 22.42 -10.64 -16.50
C THR A 48 23.64 -10.29 -15.65
N GLU A 49 23.70 -9.05 -15.16
CA GLU A 49 24.81 -8.59 -14.31
C GLU A 49 24.75 -9.27 -12.94
N GLN A 50 25.80 -10.02 -12.62
CA GLN A 50 25.96 -10.61 -11.30
C GLN A 50 26.25 -9.51 -10.27
N ARG A 51 25.26 -9.20 -9.42
CA ARG A 51 25.38 -8.20 -8.34
C ARG A 51 25.91 -8.79 -7.03
N LEU A 52 25.75 -10.09 -6.83
CA LEU A 52 26.22 -10.83 -5.67
C LEU A 52 26.94 -12.09 -6.15
N SER A 53 28.12 -12.31 -5.62
CA SER A 53 28.85 -13.58 -5.77
C SER A 53 28.14 -14.69 -5.00
N ASP A 54 28.39 -15.94 -5.39
CA ASP A 54 27.81 -17.11 -4.69
C ASP A 54 28.22 -17.14 -3.21
N VAL A 55 29.44 -16.67 -2.90
CA VAL A 55 29.95 -16.55 -1.53
C VAL A 55 29.16 -15.50 -0.74
N GLU A 56 28.80 -14.38 -1.35
CA GLU A 56 27.98 -13.36 -0.69
C GLU A 56 26.55 -13.84 -0.48
N VAL A 57 25.97 -14.54 -1.46
CA VAL A 57 24.64 -15.17 -1.33
C VAL A 57 24.65 -16.16 -0.17
N GLN A 58 25.69 -16.99 -0.06
CA GLN A 58 25.82 -17.97 1.01
C GLN A 58 25.92 -17.30 2.39
N LYS A 59 26.72 -16.24 2.51
CA LYS A 59 26.81 -15.43 3.74
C LYS A 59 25.45 -14.84 4.16
N VAL A 60 24.66 -14.37 3.20
CA VAL A 60 23.32 -13.83 3.46
C VAL A 60 22.39 -14.95 3.95
N ILE A 61 22.43 -16.14 3.32
CA ILE A 61 21.63 -17.28 3.75
C ILE A 61 21.98 -17.67 5.20
N GLU A 62 23.27 -17.82 5.51
CA GLU A 62 23.75 -18.16 6.86
C GLU A 62 23.34 -17.11 7.90
N ALA A 63 23.41 -15.82 7.54
CA ALA A 63 22.96 -14.74 8.42
C ALA A 63 21.44 -14.82 8.69
N ILE A 64 20.63 -15.13 7.68
CA ILE A 64 19.19 -15.31 7.83
C ILE A 64 18.88 -16.56 8.67
N GLU A 65 19.59 -17.67 8.42
CA GLU A 65 19.38 -18.94 9.11
C GLU A 65 19.84 -18.94 10.56
N SER A 66 20.90 -18.22 10.89
CA SER A 66 21.34 -18.02 12.26
C SER A 66 20.47 -17.02 13.02
N GLY A 67 19.90 -16.02 12.33
CA GLY A 67 19.02 -15.02 12.93
C GLY A 67 17.55 -15.44 13.07
N ARG A 68 17.08 -16.42 12.30
CA ARG A 68 15.68 -16.86 12.35
C ARG A 68 15.38 -17.64 13.63
N LEU A 69 14.20 -17.42 14.20
CA LEU A 69 13.71 -18.24 15.31
C LEU A 69 13.51 -19.69 14.85
N ALA A 70 13.94 -20.64 15.68
CA ALA A 70 13.77 -22.07 15.41
C ALA A 70 12.29 -22.40 15.11
N ALA A 71 12.05 -23.20 14.07
CA ALA A 71 10.72 -23.60 13.62
C ALA A 71 10.09 -24.65 14.55
N THR A 72 9.84 -24.27 15.79
CA THR A 72 9.25 -25.13 16.84
C THR A 72 7.81 -24.72 17.12
N PHE A 73 7.01 -25.67 17.62
CA PHE A 73 5.63 -25.41 18.05
C PHE A 73 5.55 -24.27 19.08
N ARG A 74 6.53 -24.18 20.00
CA ARG A 74 6.58 -23.13 21.02
C ARG A 74 6.70 -21.74 20.39
N ASN A 75 7.60 -21.58 19.41
CA ASN A 75 7.79 -20.31 18.72
C ASN A 75 6.59 -19.97 17.84
N HIS A 76 5.99 -20.97 17.19
CA HIS A 76 4.76 -20.77 16.42
C HIS A 76 3.61 -20.26 17.32
N ARG A 77 3.38 -20.88 18.48
CA ARG A 77 2.34 -20.45 19.43
C ARG A 77 2.58 -19.01 19.90
N LYS A 78 3.83 -18.66 20.23
CA LYS A 78 4.20 -17.28 20.60
C LYS A 78 3.96 -16.29 19.46
N HIS A 79 4.36 -16.64 18.24
CA HIS A 79 4.15 -15.83 17.05
C HIS A 79 2.66 -15.57 16.81
N VAL A 80 1.82 -16.62 16.81
CA VAL A 80 0.36 -16.49 16.61
C VAL A 80 -0.26 -15.61 17.70
N ALA A 81 0.11 -15.80 18.97
CA ALA A 81 -0.37 -14.95 20.06
C ALA A 81 0.01 -13.47 19.86
N HIS A 82 1.25 -13.19 19.44
CA HIS A 82 1.73 -11.84 19.16
C HIS A 82 0.97 -11.19 18.00
N VAL A 83 0.81 -11.89 16.88
CA VAL A 83 0.07 -11.40 15.71
C VAL A 83 -1.39 -11.12 16.06
N ARG A 84 -2.05 -12.01 16.81
CA ARG A 84 -3.42 -11.77 17.31
C ARG A 84 -3.50 -10.49 18.15
N GLY A 85 -2.52 -10.24 19.01
CA GLY A 85 -2.42 -9.00 19.77
C GLY A 85 -2.27 -7.75 18.90
N ILE A 86 -1.44 -7.79 17.85
CA ILE A 86 -1.31 -6.70 16.87
C ILE A 86 -2.65 -6.44 16.17
N THR A 87 -3.31 -7.49 15.70
CA THR A 87 -4.59 -7.39 15.01
C THR A 87 -5.66 -6.78 15.91
N ALA A 88 -5.77 -7.23 17.16
CA ALA A 88 -6.71 -6.67 18.14
C ALA A 88 -6.48 -5.17 18.39
N ARG A 89 -5.21 -4.74 18.49
CA ARG A 89 -4.86 -3.31 18.63
C ARG A 89 -5.24 -2.51 17.39
N LYS A 90 -5.07 -3.07 16.18
CA LYS A 90 -5.43 -2.42 14.92
C LYS A 90 -6.95 -2.34 14.72
N SER A 91 -7.71 -3.34 15.13
CA SER A 91 -9.19 -3.33 15.02
C SER A 91 -9.86 -2.38 16.01
N GLY A 92 -9.21 -2.05 17.12
CA GLY A 92 -9.76 -1.16 18.15
C GLY A 92 -9.79 0.32 17.77
N GLU A 93 -9.01 0.76 16.77
CA GLU A 93 -8.89 2.17 16.41
C GLU A 93 -9.47 2.42 15.01
N PRO A 94 -10.61 3.12 14.89
CA PRO A 94 -11.21 3.39 13.58
C PRO A 94 -10.25 4.22 12.72
N ARG A 95 -9.99 3.73 11.51
CA ARG A 95 -9.12 4.38 10.52
C ARG A 95 -9.95 4.97 9.40
N CYS A 96 -9.58 6.17 8.97
CA CYS A 96 -10.32 6.90 7.95
C CYS A 96 -10.30 6.14 6.61
N PRO A 97 -11.46 5.86 5.98
CA PRO A 97 -11.51 5.12 4.71
C PRO A 97 -10.89 5.88 3.53
N LYS A 98 -10.68 7.19 3.65
CA LYS A 98 -10.11 8.03 2.58
C LYS A 98 -8.59 8.19 2.66
N CYS A 99 -8.03 8.31 3.87
CA CYS A 99 -6.60 8.61 4.04
C CYS A 99 -5.89 7.70 5.04
N GLN A 100 -6.58 6.72 5.63
CA GLN A 100 -6.08 5.81 6.67
C GLN A 100 -5.56 6.52 7.94
N GLY A 101 -5.81 7.82 8.07
CA GLY A 101 -5.51 8.61 9.26
C GLY A 101 -6.41 8.25 10.44
N GLU A 102 -5.99 8.71 11.61
CA GLU A 102 -6.72 8.59 12.88
C GLU A 102 -8.12 9.23 12.78
N MET A 103 -9.10 8.61 13.44
CA MET A 103 -10.47 9.11 13.51
C MET A 103 -10.82 9.52 14.94
N VAL A 104 -11.65 10.56 15.06
CA VAL A 104 -12.11 11.11 16.33
C VAL A 104 -13.63 11.08 16.36
N LYS A 105 -14.20 10.72 17.51
CA LYS A 105 -15.64 10.77 17.74
C LYS A 105 -16.12 12.23 17.80
N ARG A 106 -17.13 12.57 17.00
CA ARG A 106 -17.71 13.91 16.87
C ARG A 106 -19.21 13.83 17.00
N THR A 107 -19.82 14.85 17.59
CA THR A 107 -21.27 14.95 17.76
C THR A 107 -21.86 15.93 16.74
N VAL A 108 -22.98 15.54 16.11
CA VAL A 108 -23.71 16.39 15.18
C VAL A 108 -24.40 17.52 15.94
N LYS A 109 -24.13 18.77 15.56
CA LYS A 109 -24.70 19.97 16.20
C LYS A 109 -25.92 20.55 15.48
N ARG A 110 -26.22 20.12 14.25
CA ARG A 110 -27.28 20.68 13.38
C ARG A 110 -27.92 19.60 12.49
N GLY A 111 -29.20 19.73 12.18
CA GLY A 111 -29.96 18.83 11.29
C GLY A 111 -30.78 17.75 12.02
N GLU A 112 -31.36 16.81 11.27
CA GLU A 112 -32.25 15.76 11.80
C GLU A 112 -31.53 14.77 12.76
N ASN A 113 -30.20 14.70 12.66
CA ASN A 113 -29.36 13.81 13.45
C ASN A 113 -28.65 14.52 14.62
N ILE A 114 -29.15 15.66 15.10
CA ILE A 114 -28.59 16.39 16.26
C ILE A 114 -28.38 15.45 17.44
N GLY A 115 -27.22 15.54 18.08
CA GLY A 115 -26.87 14.73 19.25
C GLY A 115 -26.30 13.35 18.92
N LYS A 116 -26.39 12.86 17.68
CA LYS A 116 -25.76 11.59 17.29
C LYS A 116 -24.25 11.74 17.16
N GLU A 117 -23.53 10.69 17.53
CA GLU A 117 -22.08 10.59 17.41
C GLU A 117 -21.66 9.88 16.12
N PHE A 118 -20.56 10.32 15.52
CA PHE A 118 -19.93 9.66 14.38
C PHE A 118 -18.41 9.77 14.47
N PHE A 119 -17.69 8.89 13.78
CA PHE A 119 -16.24 9.03 13.65
C PHE A 119 -15.91 9.89 12.43
N GLY A 120 -15.26 11.02 12.67
CA GLY A 120 -14.74 11.91 11.63
C GLY A 120 -13.21 11.88 11.60
N CYS A 121 -12.62 12.03 10.41
CA CYS A 121 -11.17 12.11 10.29
C CYS A 121 -10.58 13.27 11.12
N LYS A 122 -9.45 13.02 11.80
CA LYS A 122 -8.71 14.06 12.55
C LYS A 122 -8.21 15.19 11.65
N ALA A 123 -7.88 14.89 10.40
CA ALA A 123 -7.38 15.84 9.41
C ALA A 123 -8.49 16.70 8.74
N PHE A 124 -9.70 16.75 9.29
CA PHE A 124 -10.72 17.71 8.85
C PHE A 124 -10.20 19.15 9.04
N PRO A 125 -10.37 20.08 8.06
CA PRO A 125 -11.22 19.99 6.87
C PRO A 125 -10.58 19.38 5.62
N LYS A 126 -9.27 19.09 5.64
CA LYS A 126 -8.51 18.56 4.48
C LYS A 126 -8.98 17.16 4.08
N CYS A 127 -9.42 16.36 5.05
CA CYS A 127 -10.02 15.04 4.80
C CYS A 127 -11.43 14.96 5.41
N ARG A 128 -12.43 14.75 4.55
CA ARG A 128 -13.84 14.56 4.91
C ARG A 128 -14.23 13.08 4.90
N GLY A 129 -13.43 12.24 5.54
CA GLY A 129 -13.74 10.83 5.75
C GLY A 129 -14.59 10.64 7.00
N ILE A 130 -15.64 9.82 6.90
CA ILE A 130 -16.56 9.46 7.98
C ILE A 130 -16.68 7.93 8.06
N PHE A 131 -16.92 7.40 9.25
CA PHE A 131 -17.11 5.97 9.51
C PHE A 131 -18.13 5.80 10.65
N GLY A 132 -19.00 4.78 10.57
CA GLY A 132 -19.98 4.50 11.62
C GLY A 132 -21.09 5.56 11.76
N ALA A 133 -21.37 6.34 10.72
CA ALA A 133 -22.63 7.07 10.69
C ALA A 133 -23.72 6.03 10.44
N SER A 134 -24.53 5.71 11.47
CA SER A 134 -25.82 5.07 11.29
C SER A 134 -26.74 6.04 10.54
N LEU A 135 -26.47 6.22 9.25
CA LEU A 135 -27.40 6.76 8.27
C LEU A 135 -28.39 5.65 7.98
N LEU A 136 -29.34 5.46 8.89
CA LEU A 136 -30.60 4.89 8.49
C LEU A 136 -31.38 6.00 7.80
N GLN A 137 -31.84 5.62 6.61
CA GLN A 137 -32.60 6.36 5.59
C GLN A 137 -33.81 7.09 6.15
#